data_AF-A0A139GTQ6-F1
#
_entry.id   AF-A0A139GTQ6-F1
#
_cell.length_a   1.000
_cell.length_b   1.000
_cell.length_c   1.000
_cell.angle_alpha   90.00
_cell.angle_beta   90.00
_cell.angle_gamma   90.00
#
_symmetry.space_group_name_H-M   'P 1'
#
loop_
_entity.id
_entity.type
_entity.pdbx_description
1 polymer ?
#
loop_
_entity_poly.entity_id
_entity_poly.type
_entity_poly.pdbx_seq_one_letter_code
_entity_poly.pdbx_strand_id
1 'polypeptide(L)'
;MDALPDINNRAAFRPPRALKPVDPPSGPKGVAIIHDETLEGIVDMSSPMYQSIRLRERGFKDSYLWKSLPLTWKLGVPLYFKVLTGGSPLPMSNKSLELLSIDCDPESEYFGEPSRMMEEVVLVARQDGKDLLPQQMRAVIAFLDAELMPLVLYGIHKDDEDETGGESNAAGGQSEPHVAQGTVQDGLLEQELQESSSDSAAEDHLDTSSTAAQADKVTEQEAVDALSQITPERFASFFESYRSEKVKEDPTWGLVRCPTETTSTCEKCGIGDGADGEALELCGGCRRVLYCSKVCQKADWAVQQSACKRMVWKMSKRPSMKDVYE
;
A
#
# COMPACT_ATOMS: atom_id res chain seq x y z
N MET A 1 66.25 -28.21 45.60
CA MET A 1 66.76 -27.77 44.28
C MET A 1 65.62 -28.02 43.32
N ASP A 2 64.67 -27.08 43.30
CA ASP A 2 63.43 -27.23 42.55
C ASP A 2 63.47 -26.26 41.38
N ALA A 3 63.51 -26.84 40.18
CA ALA A 3 63.60 -26.12 38.92
C ALA A 3 62.25 -25.47 38.61
N LEU A 4 62.25 -24.15 38.47
CA LEU A 4 61.09 -23.38 38.03
C LEU A 4 60.82 -23.62 36.53
N PRO A 5 59.55 -23.78 36.12
CA PRO A 5 59.20 -23.98 34.73
C PRO A 5 59.32 -22.68 33.93
N ASP A 6 59.87 -22.83 32.73
CA ASP A 6 60.17 -21.76 31.77
C ASP A 6 58.87 -21.27 31.10
N ILE A 7 58.36 -20.11 31.55
CA ILE A 7 57.15 -19.46 31.03
C ILE A 7 57.56 -18.61 29.82
N ASN A 8 57.85 -19.27 28.69
CA ASN A 8 58.22 -18.60 27.45
C ASN A 8 57.24 -18.89 26.31
N ASN A 9 55.93 -18.85 26.62
CA ASN A 9 54.86 -19.02 25.63
C ASN A 9 54.25 -17.65 25.28
N ARG A 10 55.02 -16.82 24.56
CA ARG A 10 54.49 -15.60 23.92
C ARG A 10 53.62 -16.01 22.75
N ALA A 11 52.33 -16.23 23.01
CA ALA A 11 51.32 -16.31 21.98
C ALA A 11 51.36 -15.00 21.16
N ALA A 12 51.78 -15.10 19.90
CA ALA A 12 51.86 -13.97 19.00
C ALA A 12 50.48 -13.31 18.88
N PHE A 13 50.36 -12.10 19.43
CA PHE A 13 49.21 -11.23 19.24
C PHE A 13 49.03 -11.01 17.73
N ARG A 14 48.12 -11.76 17.12
CA ARG A 14 47.70 -11.49 15.74
C ARG A 14 46.90 -10.19 15.79
N PRO A 15 47.32 -9.13 15.07
CA PRO A 15 46.53 -7.92 14.99
C PRO A 15 45.12 -8.28 14.47
N PRO A 16 44.06 -7.67 15.02
CA PRO A 16 42.70 -7.92 14.56
C PRO A 16 42.66 -7.68 13.05
N ARG A 17 42.20 -8.68 12.30
CA ARG A 17 41.99 -8.53 10.86
C ARG A 17 41.03 -7.38 10.66
N ALA A 18 41.45 -6.34 9.95
CA ALA A 18 40.57 -5.27 9.53
C ALA A 18 39.34 -5.89 8.87
N LEU A 19 38.18 -5.71 9.49
CA LEU A 19 36.92 -6.16 8.91
C LEU A 19 36.78 -5.45 7.57
N LYS A 20 36.63 -6.21 6.49
CA LYS A 20 36.33 -5.63 5.18
C LYS A 20 35.03 -4.83 5.33
N PRO A 21 34.93 -3.64 4.73
CA PRO A 21 33.67 -2.91 4.67
C PRO A 21 32.58 -3.88 4.19
N VAL A 22 31.56 -4.09 5.00
CA VAL A 22 30.39 -4.86 4.58
C VAL A 22 29.67 -3.98 3.59
N ASP A 23 29.65 -4.38 2.31
CA ASP A 23 28.86 -3.69 1.30
C ASP A 23 27.43 -3.51 1.82
N PRO A 24 26.86 -2.29 1.76
CA PRO A 24 25.53 -2.06 2.28
C PRO A 24 24.58 -3.07 1.63
N PRO A 25 23.71 -3.74 2.40
CA PRO A 25 22.90 -4.84 1.91
C PRO A 25 22.16 -4.42 0.64
N SER A 26 22.50 -4.95 -0.52
CA SER A 26 21.89 -4.56 -1.79
C SER A 26 20.44 -5.04 -1.86
N GLY A 27 19.51 -4.16 -2.18
CA GLY A 27 18.09 -4.51 -2.33
C GLY A 27 17.19 -3.28 -2.46
N PRO A 28 16.01 -3.43 -3.10
CA PRO A 28 15.08 -2.33 -3.26
C PRO A 28 14.48 -1.91 -1.91
N LYS A 29 14.02 -0.66 -1.84
CA LYS A 29 13.26 -0.13 -0.71
C LYS A 29 11.76 -0.28 -0.96
N GLY A 30 11.06 -0.80 0.04
CA GLY A 30 9.61 -0.70 0.17
C GLY A 30 9.22 0.34 1.22
N VAL A 31 7.92 0.45 1.45
CA VAL A 31 7.31 1.31 2.46
C VAL A 31 6.41 0.47 3.35
N ALA A 32 6.66 0.47 4.66
CA ALA A 32 5.68 -0.01 5.62
C ALA A 32 4.66 1.09 5.90
N ILE A 33 3.38 0.72 5.89
CA ILE A 33 2.26 1.58 6.27
C ILE A 33 1.82 1.13 7.66
N ILE A 34 1.97 2.03 8.63
CA ILE A 34 1.68 1.78 10.04
C ILE A 34 0.58 2.76 10.45
N HIS A 35 -0.55 2.23 10.91
CA HIS A 35 -1.59 2.97 11.59
C HIS A 35 -1.45 2.72 13.10
N ASP A 36 -1.28 3.76 13.91
CA ASP A 36 -1.16 3.67 15.36
C ASP A 36 -1.90 4.84 16.01
N GLU A 37 -3.13 4.59 16.46
CA GLU A 37 -3.98 5.60 17.11
C GLU A 37 -3.42 6.12 18.42
N THR A 38 -2.64 5.28 19.13
CA THR A 38 -1.97 5.72 20.36
C THR A 38 -1.01 6.84 20.05
N LEU A 39 -0.32 6.73 18.90
CA LEU A 39 0.48 7.83 18.39
C LEU A 39 -0.42 8.98 17.91
N GLU A 40 -1.52 8.73 17.19
CA GLU A 40 -2.42 9.82 16.75
C GLU A 40 -2.85 10.72 17.92
N GLY A 41 -3.24 10.13 19.06
CA GLY A 41 -3.62 10.88 20.27
C GLY A 41 -2.46 11.57 21.00
N ILE A 42 -1.22 11.11 20.83
CA ILE A 42 -0.02 11.68 21.48
C ILE A 42 0.62 12.78 20.61
N VAL A 43 0.69 12.58 19.30
CA VAL A 43 1.35 13.50 18.36
C VAL A 43 0.38 14.37 17.57
N ASP A 44 -0.94 14.26 17.79
CA ASP A 44 -1.98 15.02 17.08
C ASP A 44 -1.81 14.93 15.55
N MET A 45 -1.38 13.75 15.08
CA MET A 45 -1.19 13.47 13.66
C MET A 45 -2.27 12.49 13.21
N SER A 46 -3.26 12.96 12.46
CA SER A 46 -4.34 12.16 11.89
C SER A 46 -3.94 11.36 10.64
N SER A 47 -2.66 10.96 10.52
CA SER A 47 -2.12 10.42 9.28
C SER A 47 -1.26 9.17 9.48
N PRO A 48 -1.43 8.14 8.64
CA PRO A 48 -0.61 6.94 8.71
C PRO A 48 0.88 7.26 8.59
N MET A 49 1.68 6.49 9.31
CA MET A 49 3.13 6.56 9.24
C MET A 49 3.64 5.71 8.08
N TYR A 50 4.47 6.32 7.24
CA TYR A 50 5.10 5.68 6.09
C TYR A 50 6.59 5.54 6.36
N GLN A 51 7.05 4.31 6.58
CA GLN A 51 8.45 4.03 6.93
C GLN A 51 9.16 3.32 5.78
N SER A 52 10.31 3.83 5.34
CA SER A 52 11.13 3.15 4.34
C SER A 52 11.78 1.89 4.94
N ILE A 53 11.56 0.74 4.30
CA ILE A 53 12.13 -0.53 4.70
C ILE A 53 12.94 -1.11 3.55
N ARG A 54 14.20 -1.48 3.82
CA ARG A 54 15.04 -2.16 2.83
C ARG A 54 14.64 -3.63 2.73
N LEU A 55 14.29 -4.08 1.53
CA LEU A 55 13.84 -5.45 1.27
C LEU A 55 15.04 -6.36 1.02
N ARG A 56 15.03 -7.53 1.65
CA ARG A 56 15.98 -8.60 1.32
C ARG A 56 15.57 -9.25 0.01
N GLU A 57 16.46 -9.31 -0.98
CA GLU A 57 16.14 -9.82 -2.32
C GLU A 57 15.45 -11.20 -2.32
N ARG A 58 15.88 -12.11 -1.43
CA ARG A 58 15.29 -13.46 -1.33
C ARG A 58 13.83 -13.46 -0.89
N GLY A 59 13.39 -12.45 -0.12
CA GLY A 59 12.01 -12.37 0.37
C GLY A 59 11.06 -11.69 -0.61
N PHE A 60 11.58 -10.92 -1.56
CA PHE A 60 10.76 -10.14 -2.49
C PHE A 60 10.36 -10.95 -3.74
N LYS A 61 11.24 -11.79 -4.28
CA LYS A 61 11.07 -12.40 -5.60
C LYS A 61 10.34 -13.76 -5.61
N ASP A 62 10.37 -14.49 -4.49
CA ASP A 62 9.98 -15.92 -4.44
C ASP A 62 8.86 -16.23 -3.42
N SER A 63 8.13 -15.21 -2.97
CA SER A 63 7.19 -15.36 -1.86
C SER A 63 5.75 -15.19 -2.33
N TYR A 64 4.97 -16.28 -2.29
CA TYR A 64 3.50 -16.30 -2.41
C TYR A 64 2.79 -15.36 -1.41
N LEU A 65 3.52 -14.80 -0.44
CA LEU A 65 3.00 -13.83 0.51
C LEU A 65 2.82 -12.42 -0.08
N TRP A 66 3.36 -12.14 -1.27
CA TRP A 66 3.14 -10.85 -1.93
C TRP A 66 1.91 -10.91 -2.83
N LYS A 67 0.99 -9.97 -2.62
CA LYS A 67 -0.27 -9.85 -3.37
C LYS A 67 -0.23 -8.59 -4.23
N SER A 68 -0.69 -8.70 -5.48
CA SER A 68 -0.82 -7.56 -6.40
C SER A 68 -1.86 -6.56 -5.92
N LEU A 69 -1.61 -5.30 -6.24
CA LEU A 69 -2.58 -4.22 -6.15
C LEU A 69 -2.92 -3.78 -7.59
N PRO A 70 -3.92 -4.39 -8.25
CA PRO A 70 -4.18 -4.19 -9.68
C PRO A 70 -4.44 -2.72 -10.05
N LEU A 71 -5.15 -1.99 -9.19
CA LEU A 71 -5.42 -0.56 -9.36
C LEU A 71 -4.15 0.26 -9.62
N THR A 72 -3.06 -0.05 -8.91
CA THR A 72 -1.80 0.69 -9.00
C THR A 72 -1.08 0.49 -10.34
N TRP A 73 -1.43 -0.56 -11.10
CA TRP A 73 -0.97 -0.72 -12.48
C TRP A 73 -1.55 0.33 -13.42
N LYS A 74 -2.82 0.74 -13.22
CA LYS A 74 -3.45 1.81 -14.00
C LYS A 74 -2.76 3.15 -13.78
N LEU A 75 -2.19 3.35 -12.58
CA LEU A 75 -1.34 4.52 -12.28
C LEU A 75 0.03 4.46 -12.96
N GLY A 76 0.48 3.33 -13.50
CA GLY A 76 1.87 3.15 -13.95
C GLY A 76 2.87 2.94 -12.80
N VAL A 77 2.38 2.65 -11.59
CA VAL A 77 3.21 2.36 -10.41
C VAL A 77 2.81 0.97 -9.89
N PRO A 78 3.21 -0.13 -10.53
CA PRO A 78 2.73 -1.44 -10.15
C PRO A 78 3.25 -1.81 -8.74
N LEU A 79 2.34 -1.94 -7.78
CA LEU A 79 2.65 -2.26 -6.39
C LEU A 79 2.29 -3.70 -6.03
N TYR A 80 3.09 -4.26 -5.13
CA TYR A 80 2.79 -5.44 -4.35
C TYR A 80 2.72 -5.06 -2.88
N PHE A 81 1.89 -5.78 -2.11
CA PHE A 81 1.91 -5.70 -0.66
C PHE A 81 2.09 -7.06 -0.02
N LYS A 82 2.61 -7.06 1.20
CA LYS A 82 2.73 -8.22 2.08
C LYS A 82 2.33 -7.80 3.48
N VAL A 83 1.51 -8.63 4.11
CA VAL A 83 1.14 -8.47 5.52
C VAL A 83 2.29 -8.99 6.40
N LEU A 84 2.69 -8.21 7.41
CA LEU A 84 3.75 -8.59 8.34
C LEU A 84 3.15 -9.36 9.52
N THR A 85 3.08 -10.69 9.37
CA THR A 85 2.60 -11.59 10.42
C THR A 85 3.45 -11.45 11.69
N GLY A 86 2.79 -11.30 12.84
CA GLY A 86 3.44 -11.22 14.16
C GLY A 86 3.48 -9.82 14.78
N GLY A 87 2.87 -8.82 14.14
CA GLY A 87 2.42 -7.62 14.83
C GLY A 87 1.24 -7.94 15.74
N SER A 88 1.09 -7.21 16.84
CA SER A 88 -0.18 -7.20 17.56
C SER A 88 -1.28 -6.76 16.58
N PRO A 89 -2.47 -7.40 16.58
CA PRO A 89 -3.60 -6.89 15.80
C PRO A 89 -3.80 -5.42 16.16
N LEU A 90 -3.83 -4.57 15.16
CA LEU A 90 -4.12 -3.16 15.34
C LEU A 90 -5.62 -3.02 15.61
N PRO A 91 -6.05 -2.06 16.44
CA PRO A 91 -7.44 -1.92 16.82
C PRO A 91 -8.36 -1.48 15.65
N MET A 92 -7.80 -1.12 14.49
CA MET A 92 -8.57 -0.55 13.38
C MET A 92 -8.04 -0.96 12.00
N SER A 93 -8.91 -0.76 11.02
CA SER A 93 -8.65 -1.05 9.63
C SER A 93 -7.63 -0.09 9.00
N ASN A 94 -6.78 -0.64 8.14
CA ASN A 94 -5.80 0.12 7.38
C ASN A 94 -6.46 0.76 6.15
N LYS A 95 -7.03 1.96 6.31
CA LYS A 95 -7.69 2.72 5.22
C LYS A 95 -6.84 2.86 3.96
N SER A 96 -5.53 3.02 4.12
CA SER A 96 -4.61 3.10 2.97
C SER A 96 -4.61 1.80 2.17
N LEU A 97 -4.61 0.65 2.84
CA LEU A 97 -4.67 -0.64 2.16
C LEU A 97 -6.07 -0.94 1.60
N GLU A 98 -7.13 -0.61 2.32
CA GLU A 98 -8.51 -0.72 1.82
C GLU A 98 -8.61 -0.06 0.45
N LEU A 99 -8.22 1.22 0.37
CA LEU A 99 -8.19 2.02 -0.85
C LEU A 99 -7.34 1.40 -1.97
N LEU A 100 -6.14 0.88 -1.63
CA LEU A 100 -5.27 0.22 -2.62
C LEU A 100 -5.84 -1.12 -3.12
N SER A 101 -6.70 -1.75 -2.32
CA SER A 101 -7.25 -3.09 -2.55
C SER A 101 -8.67 -3.10 -3.11
N ILE A 102 -9.23 -1.94 -3.44
CA ILE A 102 -10.55 -1.85 -4.07
C ILE A 102 -10.58 -2.66 -5.36
N ASP A 103 -11.63 -3.46 -5.53
CA ASP A 103 -11.89 -4.13 -6.79
C ASP A 103 -12.31 -3.11 -7.86
N CYS A 104 -11.59 -3.13 -8.97
CA CYS A 104 -11.71 -2.15 -10.04
C CYS A 104 -12.22 -2.79 -11.34
N ASP A 105 -12.72 -4.03 -11.28
CA ASP A 105 -13.36 -4.73 -12.39
C ASP A 105 -14.89 -4.48 -12.35
N PRO A 106 -15.45 -3.70 -13.30
CA PRO A 106 -16.88 -3.41 -13.34
C PRO A 106 -17.76 -4.67 -13.51
N GLU A 107 -17.19 -5.78 -13.99
CA GLU A 107 -17.92 -7.04 -14.13
C GLU A 107 -17.86 -7.90 -12.85
N SER A 108 -17.10 -7.46 -11.84
CA SER A 108 -16.94 -8.19 -10.58
C SER A 108 -18.15 -8.00 -9.67
N GLU A 109 -18.54 -9.08 -8.99
CA GLU A 109 -19.54 -9.04 -7.92
C GLU A 109 -19.06 -8.23 -6.71
N TYR A 110 -17.79 -7.86 -6.63
CA TYR A 110 -17.20 -7.05 -5.55
C TYR A 110 -16.78 -5.65 -6.04
N PHE A 111 -17.25 -5.21 -7.20
CA PHE A 111 -16.87 -3.92 -7.78
C PHE A 111 -17.07 -2.75 -6.82
N GLY A 112 -15.99 -2.01 -6.53
CA GLY A 112 -15.99 -0.90 -5.59
C GLY A 112 -15.73 -1.28 -4.13
N GLU A 113 -15.68 -2.57 -3.81
CA GLU A 113 -15.42 -3.06 -2.46
C GLU A 113 -13.92 -3.31 -2.25
N PRO A 114 -13.38 -3.03 -1.05
CA PRO A 114 -12.02 -3.41 -0.71
C PRO A 114 -11.92 -4.93 -0.66
N SER A 115 -11.02 -5.52 -1.46
CA SER A 115 -10.83 -6.97 -1.50
C SER A 115 -10.48 -7.56 -0.13
N ARG A 116 -9.93 -6.75 0.79
CA ARG A 116 -9.51 -7.16 2.14
C ARG A 116 -9.57 -6.01 3.12
N MET A 117 -10.32 -6.19 4.21
CA MET A 117 -10.06 -5.44 5.44
C MET A 117 -8.86 -6.07 6.16
N MET A 118 -7.90 -5.23 6.59
CA MET A 118 -6.74 -5.70 7.35
C MET A 118 -6.43 -4.78 8.52
N GLU A 119 -6.24 -5.41 9.67
CA GLU A 119 -5.84 -4.81 10.95
C GLU A 119 -4.33 -4.97 11.20
N GLU A 120 -3.52 -5.08 10.15
CA GLU A 120 -2.09 -5.39 10.28
C GLU A 120 -1.20 -4.37 9.57
N VAL A 121 0.05 -4.28 10.03
CA VAL A 121 1.11 -3.52 9.36
C VAL A 121 1.40 -4.17 8.00
N VAL A 122 1.31 -3.36 6.96
CA VAL A 122 1.51 -3.82 5.59
C VAL A 122 2.76 -3.22 4.99
N LEU A 123 3.52 -4.07 4.31
CA LEU A 123 4.72 -3.70 3.59
C LEU A 123 4.39 -3.62 2.10
N VAL A 124 4.57 -2.44 1.52
CA VAL A 124 4.30 -2.16 0.11
C VAL A 124 5.61 -1.97 -0.65
N ALA A 125 5.69 -2.48 -1.87
CA ALA A 125 6.89 -2.43 -2.69
C ALA A 125 6.54 -2.37 -4.18
N ARG A 126 7.40 -1.75 -5.00
CA ARG A 126 7.17 -1.75 -6.45
C ARG A 126 7.50 -3.11 -7.06
N GLN A 127 6.57 -3.64 -7.84
CA GLN A 127 6.71 -4.89 -8.57
C GLN A 127 7.83 -4.87 -9.61
N ASP A 128 8.19 -3.69 -10.14
CA ASP A 128 9.31 -3.53 -11.05
C ASP A 128 10.70 -3.55 -10.36
N GLY A 129 10.72 -3.65 -9.02
CA GLY A 129 11.94 -3.72 -8.22
C GLY A 129 12.66 -2.39 -8.05
N LYS A 130 12.03 -1.26 -8.43
CA LYS A 130 12.54 0.07 -8.09
C LYS A 130 12.22 0.41 -6.63
N ASP A 131 12.98 1.35 -6.07
CA ASP A 131 12.71 1.89 -4.75
C ASP A 131 11.33 2.58 -4.72
N LEU A 132 10.58 2.33 -3.66
CA LEU A 132 9.40 3.08 -3.28
C LEU A 132 9.73 3.97 -2.09
N LEU A 133 9.57 5.27 -2.25
CA LEU A 133 9.80 6.24 -1.17
C LEU A 133 8.50 6.50 -0.39
N PRO A 134 8.57 6.80 0.92
CA PRO A 134 7.40 7.18 1.72
C PRO A 134 6.57 8.32 1.11
N GLN A 135 7.23 9.34 0.57
CA GLN A 135 6.60 10.46 -0.12
C GLN A 135 5.82 10.02 -1.36
N GLN A 136 6.40 9.10 -2.16
CA GLN A 136 5.71 8.55 -3.32
C GLN A 136 4.45 7.78 -2.90
N MET A 137 4.54 7.00 -1.82
CA MET A 137 3.39 6.28 -1.28
C MET A 137 2.28 7.23 -0.80
N ARG A 138 2.64 8.30 -0.08
CA ARG A 138 1.69 9.36 0.34
C ARG A 138 0.96 9.98 -0.84
N ALA A 139 1.69 10.32 -1.90
CA ALA A 139 1.09 10.89 -3.10
C ALA A 139 0.17 9.90 -3.84
N VAL A 140 0.52 8.61 -3.87
CA VAL A 140 -0.35 7.55 -4.41
C VAL A 140 -1.65 7.47 -3.61
N ILE A 141 -1.58 7.40 -2.28
CA ILE A 141 -2.78 7.35 -1.43
C ILE A 141 -3.63 8.60 -1.59
N ALA A 142 -3.01 9.80 -1.55
CA ALA A 142 -3.74 11.05 -1.70
C ALA A 142 -4.43 11.19 -3.07
N PHE A 143 -3.80 10.70 -4.15
CA PHE A 143 -4.42 10.69 -5.47
C PHE A 143 -5.62 9.75 -5.52
N LEU A 144 -5.45 8.52 -5.03
CA LEU A 144 -6.52 7.55 -5.01
C LEU A 144 -7.69 8.04 -4.16
N ASP A 145 -7.42 8.64 -3.01
CA ASP A 145 -8.46 9.17 -2.11
C ASP A 145 -9.29 10.28 -2.79
N ALA A 146 -8.62 11.16 -3.53
CA ALA A 146 -9.28 12.24 -4.27
C ALA A 146 -10.08 11.74 -5.50
N GLU A 147 -9.58 10.75 -6.23
CA GLU A 147 -10.13 10.33 -7.53
C GLU A 147 -11.06 9.12 -7.45
N LEU A 148 -10.93 8.27 -6.41
CA LEU A 148 -11.75 7.07 -6.23
C LEU A 148 -12.91 7.23 -5.26
N MET A 149 -13.14 8.43 -4.73
CA MET A 149 -14.27 8.65 -3.83
C MET A 149 -15.62 8.15 -4.41
N PRO A 150 -15.95 8.38 -5.70
CA PRO A 150 -17.18 7.82 -6.27
C PRO A 150 -17.23 6.29 -6.25
N LEU A 151 -16.10 5.62 -6.51
CA LEU A 151 -16.01 4.17 -6.49
C LEU A 151 -16.19 3.60 -5.07
N VAL A 152 -15.57 4.24 -4.07
CA VAL A 152 -15.71 3.85 -2.65
C VAL A 152 -17.16 4.01 -2.20
N LEU A 153 -17.78 5.15 -2.49
CA LEU A 153 -19.17 5.42 -2.13
C LEU A 153 -20.14 4.46 -2.82
N TYR A 154 -19.86 4.09 -4.08
CA TYR A 154 -20.63 3.07 -4.78
C TYR A 154 -20.57 1.72 -4.07
N GLY A 155 -19.38 1.26 -3.66
CA GLY A 155 -19.22 0.02 -2.90
C GLY A 155 -20.01 0.02 -1.59
N ILE A 156 -19.94 1.10 -0.81
CA ILE A 156 -20.67 1.23 0.47
C ILE A 156 -22.19 1.15 0.26
N HIS A 157 -22.74 1.85 -0.74
CA HIS A 157 -24.19 1.87 -0.97
C HIS A 157 -24.75 0.55 -1.50
N LYS A 158 -23.90 -0.29 -2.10
CA LYS A 158 -24.32 -1.57 -2.65
C LYS A 158 -24.65 -2.58 -1.55
N ASP A 159 -23.89 -2.57 -0.45
CA ASP A 159 -24.11 -3.45 0.70
C ASP A 159 -25.49 -3.20 1.38
N ASP A 160 -25.95 -1.94 1.41
CA ASP A 160 -27.23 -1.56 2.02
C ASP A 160 -28.47 -2.11 1.26
N GLU A 161 -28.35 -2.34 -0.05
CA GLU A 161 -29.47 -2.84 -0.87
C GLU A 161 -29.69 -4.34 -0.68
N ASP A 162 -28.63 -5.10 -0.43
CA ASP A 162 -28.71 -6.55 -0.24
C ASP A 162 -29.32 -6.92 1.13
N GLU A 163 -29.12 -6.12 2.17
CA GLU A 163 -29.71 -6.38 3.50
C GLU A 163 -31.23 -6.13 3.55
N THR A 164 -31.75 -5.16 2.79
CA THR A 164 -33.17 -4.76 2.88
C THR A 164 -34.10 -5.54 1.94
N GLY A 165 -33.58 -6.30 0.98
CA GLY A 165 -34.36 -7.05 -0.01
C GLY A 165 -34.90 -8.43 0.42
N GLY A 166 -34.52 -8.92 1.61
CA GLY A 166 -34.73 -10.32 2.01
C GLY A 166 -36.06 -10.71 2.68
N GLU A 167 -36.88 -9.77 3.18
CA GLU A 167 -38.02 -10.11 4.04
C GLU A 167 -39.40 -10.20 3.35
N SER A 168 -39.50 -9.88 2.06
CA SER A 168 -40.80 -9.91 1.37
C SER A 168 -41.12 -11.27 0.72
N ASN A 169 -41.83 -12.11 1.49
CA ASN A 169 -42.73 -13.22 1.08
C ASN A 169 -42.39 -14.63 1.58
N ALA A 170 -42.34 -14.84 2.89
CA ALA A 170 -42.63 -16.13 3.51
C ALA A 170 -43.97 -16.08 4.28
N ALA A 171 -45.06 -15.86 3.55
CA ALA A 171 -46.40 -16.09 4.08
C ALA A 171 -46.74 -17.58 4.00
N GLY A 172 -46.78 -18.27 5.16
CA GLY A 172 -47.54 -19.51 5.31
C GLY A 172 -46.80 -20.72 5.88
N GLY A 173 -46.42 -20.67 7.16
CA GLY A 173 -46.02 -21.85 7.93
C GLY A 173 -46.42 -21.68 9.39
N GLN A 174 -47.46 -22.40 9.81
CA GLN A 174 -48.03 -22.34 11.15
C GLN A 174 -47.04 -22.79 12.22
N SER A 175 -47.07 -22.08 13.34
CA SER A 175 -46.29 -22.26 14.56
C SER A 175 -46.80 -23.44 15.41
N GLU A 176 -45.88 -24.22 15.97
CA GLU A 176 -46.06 -24.96 17.23
C GLU A 176 -45.14 -24.34 18.31
N PRO A 177 -45.61 -24.16 19.56
CA PRO A 177 -44.83 -23.52 20.61
C PRO A 177 -44.06 -24.55 21.45
N HIS A 178 -42.78 -24.31 21.70
CA HIS A 178 -42.06 -24.97 22.78
C HIS A 178 -41.48 -23.97 23.78
N VAL A 179 -41.85 -24.21 25.02
CA VAL A 179 -41.55 -23.48 26.27
C VAL A 179 -40.22 -23.95 26.85
N ALA A 180 -39.37 -23.01 27.30
CA ALA A 180 -38.54 -23.04 28.53
C ALA A 180 -37.54 -21.86 28.47
N GLN A 181 -37.73 -20.77 29.21
CA GLN A 181 -37.31 -20.54 30.61
C GLN A 181 -35.85 -20.90 30.92
N GLY A 182 -35.01 -19.87 31.08
CA GLY A 182 -33.66 -19.93 31.64
C GLY A 182 -33.19 -18.53 32.05
N THR A 183 -33.20 -18.28 33.35
CA THR A 183 -32.95 -17.01 34.06
C THR A 183 -31.58 -17.04 34.73
N VAL A 184 -30.68 -16.07 34.49
CA VAL A 184 -29.47 -15.75 35.30
C VAL A 184 -29.07 -14.28 34.94
N GLN A 185 -29.39 -13.20 35.69
CA GLN A 185 -28.73 -12.61 36.88
C GLN A 185 -27.19 -12.64 36.85
N ASP A 186 -26.38 -11.67 37.26
CA ASP A 186 -26.43 -10.27 37.72
C ASP A 186 -24.94 -9.90 38.00
N GLY A 187 -24.57 -8.61 38.05
CA GLY A 187 -23.26 -8.17 38.58
C GLY A 187 -22.52 -7.18 37.66
N LEU A 188 -22.70 -5.86 37.76
CA LEU A 188 -22.39 -4.91 38.85
C LEU A 188 -20.88 -4.65 39.03
N LEU A 189 -20.41 -3.52 38.48
CA LEU A 189 -19.48 -2.56 39.11
C LEU A 189 -19.16 -1.42 38.13
N GLU A 190 -19.91 -0.32 38.21
CA GLU A 190 -19.44 0.98 37.75
C GLU A 190 -19.47 1.95 38.92
N GLN A 191 -18.32 2.59 39.11
CA GLN A 191 -17.99 3.44 40.23
C GLN A 191 -18.20 4.89 39.82
N GLU A 192 -18.99 5.57 40.65
CA GLU A 192 -19.34 6.98 40.58
C GLU A 192 -18.10 7.89 40.55
N LEU A 193 -18.06 8.82 39.60
CA LEU A 193 -17.33 10.08 39.74
C LEU A 193 -18.29 11.21 39.44
N GLN A 194 -18.69 11.85 40.53
CA GLN A 194 -19.68 12.90 40.61
C GLN A 194 -18.99 14.28 40.57
N GLU A 195 -19.48 15.10 39.65
CA GLU A 195 -19.71 16.55 39.71
C GLU A 195 -18.55 17.52 40.03
N SER A 196 -18.33 18.44 39.09
CA SER A 196 -18.29 19.86 39.44
C SER A 196 -18.93 20.71 38.34
N SER A 197 -20.03 21.35 38.72
CA SER A 197 -20.88 22.31 38.04
C SER A 197 -20.20 23.61 37.64
N SER A 198 -20.61 24.19 36.50
CA SER A 198 -20.79 25.65 36.42
C SER A 198 -21.82 26.02 35.34
N ASP A 199 -22.96 26.52 35.79
CA ASP A 199 -24.02 27.20 35.05
C ASP A 199 -23.50 28.37 34.20
N SER A 200 -24.00 28.52 32.96
CA SER A 200 -24.94 29.61 32.64
C SER A 200 -25.21 29.81 31.14
N ALA A 201 -26.50 30.00 30.87
CA ALA A 201 -27.11 30.93 29.91
C ALA A 201 -27.50 30.44 28.49
N ALA A 202 -28.83 30.49 28.28
CA ALA A 202 -29.58 30.76 27.06
C ALA A 202 -29.61 29.64 25.99
N GLU A 203 -30.59 28.76 26.14
CA GLU A 203 -31.05 27.88 25.05
C GLU A 203 -31.93 28.68 24.09
N ASP A 204 -31.31 29.19 23.03
CA ASP A 204 -32.01 29.56 21.80
C ASP A 204 -32.35 28.26 21.06
N HIS A 205 -33.61 27.84 21.20
CA HIS A 205 -34.21 26.72 20.49
C HIS A 205 -34.37 27.11 19.01
N LEU A 206 -33.25 27.09 18.27
CA LEU A 206 -33.28 27.11 16.82
C LEU A 206 -33.79 25.75 16.35
N ASP A 207 -34.99 25.74 15.77
CA ASP A 207 -35.48 24.64 14.94
C ASP A 207 -34.53 24.47 13.74
N THR A 208 -33.40 23.80 13.96
CA THR A 208 -32.61 23.15 12.92
C THR A 208 -33.42 21.96 12.44
N SER A 209 -34.45 22.26 11.64
CA SER A 209 -35.09 21.32 10.75
C SER A 209 -34.03 20.89 9.75
N SER A 210 -33.23 19.92 10.19
CA SER A 210 -32.19 19.28 9.42
C SER A 210 -32.89 18.50 8.32
N THR A 211 -33.15 19.18 7.21
CA THR A 211 -33.24 18.54 5.90
C THR A 211 -31.91 17.83 5.71
N ALA A 212 -31.83 16.58 6.20
CA ALA A 212 -30.80 15.65 5.83
C ALA A 212 -30.96 15.49 4.31
N ALA A 213 -30.22 16.33 3.57
CA ALA A 213 -30.07 16.18 2.14
C ALA A 213 -29.54 14.76 1.97
N GLN A 214 -30.40 13.89 1.42
CA GLN A 214 -30.02 12.54 1.07
C GLN A 214 -28.77 12.69 0.22
N ALA A 215 -27.65 12.16 0.69
CA ALA A 215 -26.43 12.14 -0.10
C ALA A 215 -26.81 11.48 -1.44
N ASP A 216 -26.62 12.21 -2.54
CA ASP A 216 -27.02 11.72 -3.85
C ASP A 216 -26.37 10.34 -4.07
N LYS A 217 -27.21 9.32 -4.32
CA LYS A 217 -26.77 7.94 -4.47
C LYS A 217 -25.83 7.86 -5.68
N VAL A 218 -24.56 7.53 -5.45
CA VAL A 218 -23.58 7.33 -6.52
C VAL A 218 -23.98 6.13 -7.35
N THR A 219 -24.01 6.32 -8.67
CA THR A 219 -24.36 5.29 -9.65
C THR A 219 -23.14 4.46 -10.08
N GLU A 220 -23.38 3.24 -10.55
CA GLU A 220 -22.31 2.38 -11.10
C GLU A 220 -21.54 3.07 -12.24
N GLN A 221 -22.24 3.80 -13.10
CA GLN A 221 -21.63 4.53 -14.21
C GLN A 221 -20.65 5.61 -13.72
N GLU A 222 -20.99 6.34 -12.65
CA GLU A 222 -20.09 7.34 -12.06
C GLU A 222 -18.83 6.69 -11.48
N ALA A 223 -18.95 5.51 -10.88
CA ALA A 223 -17.81 4.73 -10.39
C ALA A 223 -16.90 4.24 -11.54
N VAL A 224 -17.49 3.76 -12.64
CA VAL A 224 -16.75 3.38 -13.87
C VAL A 224 -16.07 4.59 -14.50
N ASP A 225 -16.76 5.73 -14.56
CA ASP A 225 -16.22 6.98 -15.10
C ASP A 225 -15.04 7.46 -14.25
N ALA A 226 -15.14 7.39 -12.92
CA ALA A 226 -14.03 7.70 -12.00
C ALA A 226 -12.82 6.79 -12.27
N LEU A 227 -13.02 5.48 -12.44
CA LEU A 227 -11.94 4.55 -12.79
C LEU A 227 -11.29 4.84 -14.14
N SER A 228 -12.04 5.36 -15.12
CA SER A 228 -11.50 5.73 -16.43
C SER A 228 -10.54 6.92 -16.36
N GLN A 229 -10.66 7.76 -15.33
CA GLN A 229 -9.77 8.90 -15.09
C GLN A 229 -8.41 8.48 -14.54
N ILE A 230 -8.29 7.26 -14.02
CA ILE A 230 -7.06 6.77 -13.39
C ILE A 230 -6.07 6.37 -14.47
N THR A 231 -5.29 7.34 -14.91
CA THR A 231 -4.23 7.17 -15.90
C THR A 231 -2.88 7.60 -15.33
N PRO A 232 -1.75 7.07 -15.85
CA PRO A 232 -0.43 7.50 -15.43
C PRO A 232 -0.18 9.00 -15.65
N GLU A 233 -0.77 9.57 -16.71
CA GLU A 233 -0.63 10.98 -17.04
C GLU A 233 -1.37 11.88 -16.04
N ARG A 234 -2.60 11.51 -15.66
CA ARG A 234 -3.37 12.25 -14.66
C ARG A 234 -2.68 12.18 -13.30
N PHE A 235 -2.19 11.00 -12.91
CA PHE A 235 -1.41 10.84 -11.69
C PHE A 235 -0.12 11.66 -11.71
N ALA A 236 0.62 11.69 -12.83
CA ALA A 236 1.83 12.49 -12.94
C ALA A 236 1.56 13.99 -12.76
N SER A 237 0.50 14.50 -13.40
CA SER A 237 0.07 15.90 -13.24
C SER A 237 -0.33 16.24 -11.79
N PHE A 238 -1.10 15.34 -11.15
CA PHE A 238 -1.43 15.46 -9.73
C PHE A 238 -0.16 15.45 -8.86
N PHE A 239 0.75 14.51 -9.09
CA PHE A 239 1.97 14.35 -8.32
C PHE A 239 2.83 15.62 -8.34
N GLU A 240 2.97 16.25 -9.50
CA GLU A 240 3.73 17.50 -9.65
C GLU A 240 3.09 18.64 -8.85
N SER A 241 1.76 18.77 -8.92
CA SER A 241 1.00 19.76 -8.13
C SER A 241 1.14 19.50 -6.63
N TYR A 242 0.88 18.26 -6.20
CA TYR A 242 0.98 17.81 -4.82
C TYR A 242 2.40 18.02 -4.26
N ARG A 243 3.44 17.68 -5.02
CA ARG A 243 4.84 17.93 -4.66
C ARG A 243 5.12 19.42 -4.50
N SER A 244 4.63 20.27 -5.40
CA SER A 244 4.86 21.73 -5.33
C SER A 244 4.24 22.36 -4.08
N GLU A 245 3.11 21.83 -3.61
CA GLU A 245 2.48 22.23 -2.36
C GLU A 245 3.28 21.73 -1.16
N LYS A 246 3.63 20.44 -1.13
CA LYS A 246 4.32 19.81 0.00
C LYS A 246 5.77 20.22 0.19
N VAL A 247 6.43 20.76 -0.84
CA VAL A 247 7.76 21.39 -0.70
C VAL A 247 7.76 22.55 0.31
N LYS A 248 6.62 23.23 0.50
CA LYS A 248 6.50 24.34 1.48
C LYS A 248 6.55 23.82 2.93
N GLU A 249 6.05 22.61 3.15
CA GLU A 249 6.02 21.95 4.46
C GLU A 249 7.31 21.18 4.73
N ASP A 250 7.81 20.45 3.72
CA ASP A 250 9.00 19.61 3.80
C ASP A 250 9.83 19.76 2.50
N PRO A 251 10.97 20.47 2.54
CA PRO A 251 11.84 20.68 1.39
C PRO A 251 12.36 19.39 0.73
N THR A 252 12.34 18.25 1.43
CA THR A 252 12.78 16.98 0.85
C THR A 252 11.91 16.53 -0.31
N TRP A 253 10.65 16.98 -0.37
CA TRP A 253 9.76 16.74 -1.52
C TRP A 253 10.35 17.26 -2.84
N GLY A 254 11.16 18.31 -2.81
CA GLY A 254 11.79 18.86 -4.03
C GLY A 254 12.77 17.90 -4.70
N LEU A 255 13.22 16.87 -3.98
CA LEU A 255 14.11 15.82 -4.48
C LEU A 255 13.37 14.57 -4.95
N VAL A 256 12.07 14.46 -4.65
CA VAL A 256 11.27 13.27 -4.96
C VAL A 256 10.75 13.35 -6.38
N ARG A 257 11.14 12.37 -7.20
CA ARG A 257 10.62 12.21 -8.57
C ARG A 257 9.30 11.47 -8.58
N CYS A 258 8.47 11.77 -9.57
CA CYS A 258 7.22 11.06 -9.78
C CYS A 258 7.49 9.56 -10.01
N PRO A 259 6.79 8.65 -9.31
CA PRO A 259 7.06 7.22 -9.46
C PRO A 259 6.68 6.65 -10.84
N THR A 260 5.87 7.38 -11.62
CA THR A 260 5.52 7.02 -13.01
C THR A 260 6.55 7.47 -14.02
N GLU A 261 7.46 8.38 -13.66
CA GLU A 261 8.59 8.73 -14.51
C GLU A 261 9.46 7.49 -14.68
N THR A 262 9.28 6.81 -15.80
CA THR A 262 10.30 5.95 -16.34
C THR A 262 11.44 6.88 -16.73
N THR A 263 12.45 6.98 -15.88
CA THR A 263 13.70 7.63 -16.27
C THR A 263 14.13 7.01 -17.58
N SER A 264 14.02 7.79 -18.66
CA SER A 264 14.49 7.46 -20.00
C SER A 264 16.00 7.53 -20.00
N THR A 265 16.63 6.70 -19.16
CA THR A 265 18.08 6.59 -19.03
C THR A 265 18.52 5.22 -19.49
N CYS A 266 19.64 5.17 -20.20
CA CYS A 266 20.26 3.91 -20.57
C CYS A 266 20.64 3.12 -19.32
N GLU A 267 20.17 1.88 -19.18
CA GLU A 267 20.45 1.03 -18.01
C GLU A 267 21.96 0.80 -17.81
N LYS A 268 22.73 0.78 -18.90
CA LYS A 268 24.18 0.52 -18.85
C LYS A 268 25.02 1.74 -18.49
N CYS A 269 24.73 2.89 -19.09
CA CYS A 269 25.59 4.08 -18.98
C CYS A 269 24.93 5.26 -18.24
N GLY A 270 23.64 5.16 -17.91
CA GLY A 270 22.90 6.18 -17.18
C GLY A 270 22.53 7.44 -17.98
N ILE A 271 22.95 7.55 -19.24
CA ILE A 271 22.66 8.71 -20.09
C ILE A 271 21.15 8.78 -20.37
N GLY A 272 20.55 9.94 -20.05
CA GLY A 272 19.16 10.28 -20.36
C GLY A 272 18.98 10.63 -21.84
N ASP A 273 17.80 10.34 -22.39
CA ASP A 273 17.37 10.74 -23.74
C ASP A 273 18.28 10.26 -24.90
N GLY A 274 19.08 9.23 -24.61
CA GLY A 274 20.03 8.60 -25.52
C GLY A 274 21.29 9.41 -25.79
N ALA A 275 22.31 8.70 -26.28
CA ALA A 275 23.50 9.36 -26.78
C ALA A 275 23.09 10.10 -28.08
N ASP A 276 23.52 11.35 -28.22
CA ASP A 276 23.31 12.15 -29.45
C ASP A 276 21.84 12.51 -29.77
N GLY A 277 20.92 12.40 -28.79
CA GLY A 277 19.51 12.72 -28.95
C GLY A 277 18.69 11.64 -29.66
N GLU A 278 19.25 10.44 -29.86
CA GLU A 278 18.49 9.29 -30.34
C GLU A 278 17.60 8.73 -29.22
N ALA A 279 16.34 8.37 -29.53
CA ALA A 279 15.47 7.74 -28.55
C ALA A 279 16.07 6.42 -28.04
N LEU A 280 15.98 6.17 -26.73
CA LEU A 280 16.48 4.92 -26.17
C LEU A 280 15.71 3.70 -26.70
N GLU A 281 16.44 2.65 -27.05
CA GLU A 281 15.86 1.38 -27.50
C GLU A 281 15.46 0.50 -26.31
N LEU A 282 14.23 0.00 -26.32
CA LEU A 282 13.79 -1.02 -25.37
C LEU A 282 14.49 -2.35 -25.62
N CYS A 283 14.83 -3.07 -24.55
CA CYS A 283 15.32 -4.43 -24.66
C CYS A 283 14.32 -5.34 -25.39
N GLY A 284 14.70 -5.89 -26.54
CA GLY A 284 13.81 -6.73 -27.35
C GLY A 284 13.27 -8.00 -26.66
N GLY A 285 13.93 -8.46 -25.58
CA GLY A 285 13.43 -9.55 -24.74
C GLY A 285 12.34 -9.08 -23.78
N CYS A 286 12.71 -8.36 -22.72
CA CYS A 286 11.80 -8.01 -21.63
C CYS A 286 10.99 -6.72 -21.84
N ARG A 287 11.37 -5.87 -22.81
CA ARG A 287 10.77 -4.55 -23.09
C ARG A 287 10.63 -3.64 -21.85
N ARG A 288 11.52 -3.77 -20.87
CA ARG A 288 11.49 -2.99 -19.62
C ARG A 288 12.65 -2.03 -19.44
N VAL A 289 13.84 -2.45 -19.83
CA VAL A 289 15.06 -1.63 -19.73
C VAL A 289 15.33 -0.96 -21.07
N LEU A 290 15.83 0.27 -20.98
CA LEU A 290 16.14 1.14 -22.10
C LEU A 290 17.67 1.20 -22.30
N TYR A 291 18.13 1.23 -23.53
CA TYR A 291 19.54 1.37 -23.87
C TYR A 291 19.74 2.40 -24.96
N CYS A 292 20.80 3.20 -24.86
CA CYS A 292 21.13 4.17 -25.92
C CYS A 292 21.73 3.51 -27.17
N SER A 293 22.15 2.25 -27.07
CA SER A 293 22.71 1.51 -28.20
C SER A 293 22.73 0.01 -27.93
N LYS A 294 22.82 -0.78 -29.00
CA LYS A 294 23.10 -2.23 -28.93
C LYS A 294 24.43 -2.55 -28.23
N VAL A 295 25.38 -1.61 -28.22
CA VAL A 295 26.66 -1.76 -27.50
C VAL A 295 26.39 -1.76 -25.99
N CYS A 296 25.63 -0.79 -25.50
CA CYS A 296 25.21 -0.74 -24.10
C CYS A 296 24.38 -1.97 -23.71
N GLN A 297 23.44 -2.39 -24.55
CA GLN A 297 22.63 -3.59 -24.31
C GLN A 297 23.50 -4.86 -24.18
N LYS A 298 24.45 -5.08 -25.11
CA LYS A 298 25.34 -6.25 -25.06
C LYS A 298 26.27 -6.22 -23.85
N ALA A 299 26.77 -5.05 -23.49
CA ALA A 299 27.65 -4.87 -22.33
C ALA A 299 26.92 -5.10 -20.99
N ASP A 300 25.62 -4.82 -20.94
CA ASP A 300 24.77 -5.05 -19.77
C ASP A 300 24.20 -6.48 -19.70
N TRP A 301 24.21 -7.21 -20.81
CA TRP A 301 23.57 -8.52 -20.94
C TRP A 301 24.00 -9.53 -19.88
N ALA A 302 25.28 -9.55 -19.49
CA ALA A 302 25.78 -10.46 -18.46
C ALA A 302 25.07 -10.28 -17.11
N VAL A 303 24.67 -9.05 -16.78
CA VAL A 303 23.93 -8.72 -15.55
C VAL A 303 22.43 -8.90 -15.79
N GLN A 304 21.91 -8.33 -16.88
CA GLN A 304 20.49 -8.24 -17.14
C GLN A 304 19.84 -9.55 -17.62
N GLN A 305 20.60 -10.52 -18.15
CA GLN A 305 20.04 -11.74 -18.75
C GLN A 305 19.12 -12.51 -17.80
N SER A 306 19.49 -12.63 -16.52
CA SER A 306 18.69 -13.37 -15.53
C SER A 306 17.37 -12.65 -15.20
N ALA A 307 17.40 -11.32 -15.08
CA ALA A 307 16.20 -10.50 -14.90
C ALA A 307 15.31 -10.53 -16.15
N CYS A 308 15.91 -10.40 -17.34
CA CYS A 308 15.22 -10.43 -18.62
C CYS A 308 14.46 -11.75 -18.83
N LYS A 309 15.11 -12.91 -18.63
CA LYS A 309 14.47 -14.23 -18.77
C LYS A 309 13.27 -14.41 -17.83
N ARG A 310 13.38 -13.93 -16.59
CA ARG A 310 12.27 -14.00 -15.61
C ARG A 310 11.06 -13.16 -16.04
N MET A 311 11.30 -12.01 -16.67
CA MET A 311 10.22 -11.15 -17.15
C MET A 311 9.55 -11.70 -18.40
N VAL A 312 10.32 -12.22 -19.35
CA VAL A 312 9.80 -12.82 -20.59
C VAL A 312 8.86 -13.99 -20.27
N TRP A 313 9.21 -14.83 -19.30
CA TRP A 313 8.37 -15.96 -18.88
C TRP A 313 6.96 -15.52 -18.46
N LYS A 314 6.85 -14.41 -17.71
CA LYS A 314 5.56 -13.90 -17.23
C LYS A 314 4.71 -13.29 -18.35
N MET A 315 5.31 -12.85 -19.45
CA MET A 315 4.55 -12.34 -20.60
C MET A 315 4.09 -13.47 -21.54
N SER A 316 4.82 -14.58 -21.60
CA SER A 316 4.43 -15.74 -22.44
C SER A 316 3.32 -16.59 -21.81
N LYS A 317 3.21 -16.60 -20.47
CA LYS A 317 2.04 -17.15 -19.78
C LYS A 317 1.08 -16.01 -19.47
N ARG A 318 0.08 -15.77 -20.32
CA ARG A 318 -1.13 -15.05 -19.89
C ARG A 318 -1.65 -15.80 -18.65
N PRO A 319 -1.79 -15.15 -17.49
CA PRO A 319 -2.44 -15.77 -16.35
C PRO A 319 -3.80 -16.28 -16.81
N SER A 320 -4.11 -17.53 -16.51
CA SER A 320 -5.48 -18.00 -16.63
C SER A 320 -6.30 -17.18 -15.64
N MET A 321 -7.51 -16.76 -16.01
CA MET A 321 -8.40 -15.98 -15.13
C MET A 321 -8.63 -16.69 -13.77
N LYS A 322 -8.47 -18.03 -13.74
CA LYS A 322 -8.53 -18.84 -12.52
C LYS A 322 -7.38 -18.61 -11.54
N ASP A 323 -6.20 -18.18 -12.00
CA ASP A 323 -5.01 -17.99 -11.15
C ASP A 323 -5.03 -16.64 -10.40
N VAL A 324 -5.96 -15.74 -10.71
CA VAL A 324 -6.04 -14.39 -10.12
C VAL A 324 -6.87 -14.38 -8.83
N TYR A 325 -7.78 -15.33 -8.67
CA TYR A 325 -8.75 -15.39 -7.58
C TYR A 325 -8.50 -16.50 -6.54
N GLU A 326 -7.41 -17.26 -6.67
CA GLU A 326 -6.93 -18.24 -5.68
C GLU A 326 -5.74 -17.68 -4.87
#